data_AF-A0AAD9UIJ1-F1
#
_entry.id   AF-A0AAD9UIJ1-F1
#
_cell.length_a   1.000
_cell.length_b   1.000
_cell.length_c   1.000
_cell.angle_alpha   90.00
_cell.angle_beta   90.00
_cell.angle_gamma   90.00
#
_symmetry.space_group_name_H-M   'P 1'
#
loop_
_entity.id
_entity.type
_entity.pdbx_description
1 polymer ?
#
loop_
_entity_poly.entity_id
_entity_poly.type
_entity_poly.pdbx_seq_one_letter_code
_entity_poly.pdbx_strand_id
1 'polypeptide(L)' 'MGDFNARIGRENDKWPLVMDKHGIGKCSSNGELLLALCSEFELIVTNTMFKQKDESKTTWMHPRSRH' A
#
# COMPACT_ATOMS: atom_id res chain seq x y z
N MET A 1 3.66 13.06 2.16
CA MET A 1 3.96 12.11 3.25
C MET A 1 5.33 11.50 3.02
N GLY A 2 5.97 11.00 4.08
CA GLY A 2 7.31 10.40 4.03
C GLY A 2 7.28 8.92 3.66
N ASP A 3 8.44 8.26 3.80
CA ASP A 3 8.58 6.83 3.64
C ASP A 3 8.30 6.10 4.96
N PHE A 4 7.30 5.22 4.95
CA PHE A 4 6.91 4.39 6.10
C PHE A 4 7.59 3.02 6.12
N ASN A 5 8.43 2.71 5.11
CA ASN A 5 9.08 1.41 4.96
C ASN A 5 8.06 0.24 5.02
N ALA A 6 6.94 0.40 4.31
CA ALA A 6 5.79 -0.48 4.35
C ALA A 6 5.31 -0.84 2.94
N ARG A 7 4.93 -2.11 2.75
CA ARG A 7 4.21 -2.60 1.56
C ARG A 7 2.81 -3.02 1.99
N ILE A 8 1.79 -2.42 1.42
CA ILE A 8 0.37 -2.63 1.77
C ILE A 8 -0.31 -3.74 0.95
N GLY A 9 0.25 -4.09 -0.22
CA GLY A 9 -0.27 -5.18 -1.05
C GLY A 9 -1.56 -4.84 -1.81
N ARG A 10 -2.28 -5.90 -2.21
CA ARG A 10 -3.55 -5.85 -2.95
C ARG A 10 -4.76 -6.33 -2.14
N GLU A 11 -4.63 -6.41 -0.82
CA GLU A 11 -5.62 -7.04 0.07
C GLU A 11 -6.75 -6.05 0.46
N ASN A 12 -7.36 -5.41 -0.55
CA ASN A 12 -8.40 -4.39 -0.34
C ASN A 12 -9.63 -4.95 0.41
N ASP A 13 -9.96 -6.23 0.24
CA ASP A 13 -11.09 -6.87 0.93
C ASP A 13 -10.92 -6.91 2.45
N LYS A 14 -9.66 -6.92 2.93
CA LYS A 14 -9.36 -6.85 4.37
C LYS A 14 -9.36 -5.43 4.91
N TRP A 15 -9.18 -4.43 4.04
CA TRP A 15 -9.04 -3.02 4.40
C TRP A 15 -9.94 -2.10 3.55
N PRO A 16 -11.25 -2.38 3.45
CA PRO A 16 -12.12 -1.74 2.44
C PRO A 16 -12.35 -0.25 2.64
N LEU A 17 -12.10 0.27 3.86
CA LEU A 17 -12.24 1.70 4.17
C LEU A 17 -10.93 2.49 4.00
N VAL A 18 -9.80 1.80 3.91
CA VAL A 18 -8.45 2.39 3.94
C VAL A 18 -7.74 2.23 2.59
N MET A 19 -8.04 1.15 1.86
CA MET A 19 -7.45 0.81 0.58
C MET A 19 -8.52 0.55 -0.48
N ASP A 20 -8.24 1.02 -1.69
CA ASP A 20 -9.03 0.74 -2.89
C ASP A 20 -8.31 -0.29 -3.78
N LYS A 21 -8.98 -0.75 -4.84
CA LYS A 21 -8.65 -1.92 -5.66
C LYS A 21 -7.35 -1.82 -6.47
N HIS A 22 -6.62 -0.71 -6.41
CA HIS A 22 -5.41 -0.51 -7.22
C HIS A 22 -4.10 -0.79 -6.48
N GLY A 23 -4.16 -1.30 -5.24
CA GLY A 23 -2.99 -1.81 -4.50
C GLY A 23 -2.22 -2.90 -5.27
N ILE A 24 -0.92 -3.02 -5.00
CA ILE A 24 -0.01 -3.95 -5.69
C ILE A 24 0.89 -4.71 -4.73
N GLY A 25 1.28 -5.92 -5.14
CA GLY A 25 2.20 -6.79 -4.40
C GLY A 25 1.56 -7.47 -3.19
N LYS A 26 2.42 -7.93 -2.28
CA LYS A 26 2.03 -8.59 -1.02
C LYS A 26 2.19 -7.63 0.15
N CYS A 27 1.23 -7.65 1.08
CA CYS A 27 1.35 -6.88 2.31
C CYS A 27 2.52 -7.40 3.15
N SER A 28 3.31 -6.49 3.70
CA SER A 28 4.36 -6.74 4.69
C SER A 28 3.80 -6.52 6.10
N SER A 29 4.47 -7.02 7.13
CA SER A 29 4.08 -6.77 8.54
C SER A 29 3.98 -5.26 8.86
N ASN A 30 4.90 -4.44 8.35
CA ASN A 30 4.81 -2.98 8.49
C ASN A 30 3.61 -2.38 7.73
N GLY A 31 3.22 -3.01 6.62
CA GLY A 31 2.03 -2.63 5.87
C GLY A 31 0.75 -2.88 6.65
N GLU A 32 0.64 -4.02 7.32
CA GLU A 32 -0.50 -4.32 8.18
C GLU A 32 -0.62 -3.32 9.34
N LEU A 33 0.51 -2.96 9.99
CA LEU A 33 0.53 -1.94 11.03
C LEU A 33 0.14 -0.56 10.51
N LEU A 34 0.62 -0.17 9.33
CA LEU A 34 0.25 1.10 8.70
C LEU A 34 -1.24 1.13 8.36
N LEU A 35 -1.80 0.04 7.85
CA LEU A 35 -3.21 -0.05 7.51
C LEU A 35 -4.11 -0.03 8.76
N ALA A 36 -3.67 -0.68 9.84
CA ALA A 36 -4.35 -0.59 11.14
C ALA A 36 -4.38 0.86 11.66
N LEU A 37 -3.23 1.55 11.63
CA LEU A 37 -3.13 2.95 12.00
C LEU A 37 -4.06 3.83 11.13
N CYS A 38 -4.01 3.65 9.81
CA CYS A 38 -4.88 4.39 8.90
C CYS A 38 -6.36 4.10 9.19
N SER A 39 -6.73 2.87 9.52
CA SER A 39 -8.11 2.52 9.90
C SER A 39 -8.54 3.19 11.21
N GLU A 40 -7.65 3.31 12.19
CA GLU A 40 -7.93 3.95 13.48
C GLU A 40 -8.17 5.46 13.33
N PHE A 41 -7.44 6.10 12.41
CA PHE A 41 -7.50 7.54 12.17
C PHE A 41 -8.35 7.93 10.94
N GLU A 42 -9.12 7.00 10.38
CA GLU A 42 -9.98 7.22 9.20
C GLU A 42 -9.21 7.81 7.99
N LEU A 43 -7.97 7.34 7.80
CA LEU A 43 -7.10 7.75 6.70
C LEU A 43 -7.18 6.77 5.53
N ILE A 44 -7.08 7.31 4.32
CA ILE A 44 -7.11 6.55 3.07
C ILE A 44 -5.72 6.57 2.42
N VAL A 45 -5.28 5.39 1.97
CA VAL A 45 -4.03 5.26 1.22
C VAL A 45 -4.24 5.64 -0.25
N THR A 46 -3.97 6.89 -0.57
CA THR A 46 -4.25 7.51 -1.87
C THR A 46 -3.60 6.81 -3.07
N ASN A 47 -2.44 6.18 -2.89
CA ASN A 47 -1.76 5.40 -3.94
C ASN A 47 -2.57 4.19 -4.44
N THR A 48 -3.58 3.76 -3.68
CA THR A 48 -4.48 2.66 -4.06
C THR A 48 -5.79 3.12 -4.71
N MET A 49 -6.08 4.43 -4.69
CA MET A 49 -7.35 5.01 -5.17
C MET A 49 -7.43 5.14 -6.68
N PHE A 50 -6.30 5.36 -7.35
CA PHE A 50 -6.29 5.64 -8.79
C PHE A 50 -5.59 4.55 -9.56
N LYS A 51 -6.13 4.25 -10.75
CA LYS A 51 -5.46 3.38 -11.71
C LYS A 51 -4.22 4.10 -12.25
N GLN A 52 -3.06 3.67 -11.78
CA GLN A 52 -1.75 4.12 -12.24
C GLN A 52 -0.94 2.94 -12.83
N LYS A 53 0.16 3.24 -13.53
CA LYS A 53 1.15 2.23 -13.89
C LYS A 53 1.78 1.67 -12.62
N ASP A 54 2.09 0.38 -12.58
CA ASP A 54 2.64 -0.25 -11.38
C ASP A 54 3.99 0.36 -10.96
N GLU A 55 4.79 0.77 -11.94
CA GLU A 55 6.05 1.52 -11.74
C GLU A 55 5.85 2.84 -10.97
N SER A 56 4.67 3.46 -11.08
CA SER A 56 4.35 4.72 -10.40
C SER A 56 3.75 4.52 -9.01
N LYS A 57 3.32 3.31 -8.66
CA LYS A 57 2.70 3.00 -7.35
C LYS A 57 3.72 2.66 -6.27
N THR A 58 4.94 2.31 -6.66
CA THR A 58 6.05 2.03 -5.74
C THR A 58 7.08 3.15 -5.81
N THR A 59 7.43 3.71 -4.65
CA THR A 59 8.51 4.70 -4.53
C THR A 59 9.89 4.08 -4.40
N TRP A 60 9.96 2.79 -4.05
CA TRP A 60 11.21 2.07 -3.87
C TRP A 60 11.10 0.60 -4.26
N MET A 61 12.12 0.10 -4.93
CA MET A 61 12.31 -1.31 -5.25
C MET A 61 13.76 -1.69 -4.96
N HIS A 62 13.96 -2.79 -4.25
CA HIS A 62 15.31 -3.26 -3.96
C HIS A 62 16.02 -3.64 -5.28
N PRO A 63 17.30 -3.28 -5.50
CA PRO A 63 18.01 -3.56 -6.75
C PRO A 63 18.08 -5.06 -7.12
N ARG A 64 17.90 -5.95 -6.13
CA ARG A 64 17.88 -7.41 -6.32
C ARG A 64 16.46 -7.99 -6.45
N SER A 65 15.43 -7.18 -6.27
CA SER A 65 14.05 -7.58 -6.57
C SER A 65 13.90 -7.56 -8.09
N ARG A 66 14.19 -8.69 -8.72
CA ARG A 66 13.94 -8.88 -10.16
C ARG A 66 12.43 -9.01 -10.38
N HIS A 67 11.90 -8.18 -11.28
CA HIS A 67 10.90 -8.63 -12.24
C HIS A 67 11.62 -9.43 -13.34
#